data_AF-D0NQ16-F1
#
_entry.id   AF-D0NQ16-F1
#
_cell.length_a   1.000
_cell.length_b   1.000
_cell.length_c   1.000
_cell.angle_alpha   90.00
_cell.angle_beta   90.00
_cell.angle_gamma   90.00
#
_symmetry.space_group_name_H-M   'P 1'
#
loop_
_entity.id
_entity.type
_entity.pdbx_description
1 polymer ?
#
loop_
_entity_poly.entity_id
_entity_poly.type
_entity_poly.pdbx_seq_one_letter_code
_entity_poly.pdbx_strand_id
1 'polypeptide(L)'
;MIVLPDDMFDDMSSLTLRSLTLACFLSMVELPAFDDLQNLERLVLASMPAMESLPDFSPVEDLKSFAISDRGAWCCNGFIGDCNLNDRKCGVVHPVWGNPAVTCLTLNRTEKLAATATLKVVDKFSSTICGPVLEAGVLEGPPTEDLMTPCNGIMYRQCPRTNNVESMCYNARFMGIACTTNPYPIEMRRQQIAKGVGDVCISEVEAWLGCA
;
A
#
# COMPACT_ATOMS: atom_id res chain seq x y z
N MET A 1 2.52 -16.15 13.29
CA MET A 1 3.35 -16.14 12.08
C MET A 1 2.56 -16.87 11.02
N ILE A 2 2.20 -16.22 9.91
CA ILE A 2 1.54 -16.88 8.78
C ILE A 2 2.63 -17.11 7.74
N VAL A 3 2.89 -18.38 7.44
CA VAL A 3 3.78 -18.83 6.37
C VAL A 3 2.88 -19.54 5.37
N LEU A 4 3.06 -19.27 4.07
CA LEU A 4 2.38 -20.07 3.06
C LEU A 4 2.98 -21.49 3.10
N PRO A 5 2.20 -22.52 2.81
CA PRO A 5 2.74 -23.87 2.70
C PRO A 5 3.89 -23.90 1.69
N ASP A 6 4.99 -24.59 2.01
CA ASP A 6 6.13 -24.72 1.10
C ASP A 6 5.70 -25.37 -0.22
N ASP A 7 4.71 -26.27 -0.15
CA ASP A 7 4.12 -26.99 -1.28
C ASP A 7 3.07 -26.17 -2.07
N MET A 8 2.85 -24.89 -1.72
CA MET A 8 1.85 -24.06 -2.39
C MET A 8 2.13 -23.91 -3.90
N PHE A 9 3.39 -24.01 -4.31
CA PHE A 9 3.80 -23.92 -5.71
C PHE A 9 4.13 -25.26 -6.37
N ASP A 10 4.13 -26.39 -5.63
CA ASP A 10 4.57 -27.70 -6.15
C ASP A 10 3.76 -28.13 -7.39
N ASP A 11 2.46 -27.87 -7.41
CA ASP A 11 1.57 -28.16 -8.54
C ASP A 11 1.65 -27.10 -9.67
N MET A 12 2.27 -25.94 -9.39
CA MET A 12 2.44 -24.87 -10.38
C MET A 12 3.55 -25.16 -11.38
N SER A 13 4.42 -26.14 -11.13
CA SER A 13 5.37 -26.66 -12.12
C SER A 13 4.69 -27.18 -13.39
N SER A 14 3.48 -27.72 -13.25
CA SER A 14 2.62 -28.19 -14.36
C SER A 14 1.85 -27.07 -15.08
N LEU A 15 1.78 -25.89 -14.44
CA LEU A 15 1.07 -24.71 -14.93
C LEU A 15 2.08 -23.73 -15.52
N THR A 16 1.80 -23.20 -16.72
CA THR A 16 2.65 -22.16 -17.32
C THR A 16 2.37 -20.80 -16.68
N LEU A 17 2.54 -20.68 -15.37
CA LEU A 17 2.25 -19.45 -14.64
C LEU A 17 3.25 -18.36 -15.03
N ARG A 18 2.77 -17.36 -15.78
CA ARG A 18 3.60 -16.23 -16.24
C ARG A 18 3.46 -14.98 -15.39
N SER A 19 2.42 -14.89 -14.56
CA SER A 19 2.15 -13.71 -13.74
C SER A 19 1.64 -14.11 -12.37
N LEU A 20 2.29 -13.62 -11.32
CA LEU A 20 1.91 -13.79 -9.94
C LEU A 20 1.72 -12.42 -9.30
N THR A 21 0.59 -12.25 -8.62
CA THR A 21 0.31 -11.04 -7.84
C THR A 21 -0.18 -11.47 -6.47
N LEU A 22 0.57 -11.05 -5.44
CA LEU A 22 0.24 -11.27 -4.05
C LEU A 22 -0.05 -9.91 -3.42
N ALA A 23 -1.24 -9.76 -2.84
CA ALA A 23 -1.71 -8.49 -2.31
C ALA A 23 -2.32 -8.64 -0.92
N CYS A 24 -2.04 -7.68 -0.04
CA CYS A 24 -2.64 -7.56 1.30
C CYS A 24 -2.36 -8.73 2.25
N PHE A 25 -1.21 -9.38 2.11
CA PHE A 25 -0.74 -10.40 3.04
C PHE A 25 -0.02 -9.76 4.24
N LEU A 26 -0.80 -9.11 5.11
CA LEU A 26 -0.29 -8.22 6.17
C LEU A 26 0.56 -8.90 7.24
N SER A 27 0.37 -10.20 7.46
CA SER A 27 1.06 -10.98 8.49
C SER A 27 2.04 -12.01 7.93
N MET A 28 2.29 -11.96 6.62
CA MET A 28 3.21 -12.86 5.94
C MET A 28 4.64 -12.36 6.11
N VAL A 29 5.48 -13.24 6.65
CA VAL A 29 6.88 -12.92 6.95
C VAL A 29 7.83 -13.41 5.86
N GLU A 30 7.42 -14.42 5.09
CA GLU A 30 8.23 -15.12 4.12
C GLU A 30 7.34 -15.67 2.99
N LEU A 31 7.91 -15.71 1.78
CA LEU A 31 7.32 -16.36 0.62
C LEU A 31 7.95 -17.74 0.44
N PRO A 32 7.19 -18.73 -0.06
CA PRO A 32 7.76 -20.02 -0.45
C PRO A 32 8.83 -19.84 -1.54
N ALA A 33 9.66 -20.87 -1.71
CA ALA A 33 10.66 -20.93 -2.76
C ALA A 33 10.01 -20.87 -4.16
N PHE A 34 10.73 -20.33 -5.13
CA PHE A 34 10.23 -20.12 -6.50
C PHE A 34 10.68 -21.22 -7.47
N ASP A 35 11.11 -22.38 -6.96
CA ASP A 35 11.71 -23.46 -7.75
C ASP A 35 10.81 -23.95 -8.90
N ASP A 36 9.49 -23.92 -8.67
CA ASP A 36 8.46 -24.33 -9.64
C ASP A 36 7.90 -23.17 -10.50
N LEU A 37 8.44 -21.95 -10.35
CA LEU A 37 7.96 -20.75 -11.02
C LEU A 37 8.86 -20.32 -12.20
N GLN A 38 9.57 -21.25 -12.84
CA GLN A 38 10.56 -20.97 -13.90
C GLN A 38 10.02 -20.18 -15.11
N ASN A 39 8.70 -20.24 -15.34
CA ASN A 39 8.04 -19.52 -16.43
C ASN A 39 7.52 -18.13 -16.03
N LEU A 40 7.78 -17.69 -14.79
CA LEU A 40 7.25 -16.45 -14.26
C LEU A 40 7.89 -15.25 -14.95
N GLU A 41 7.08 -14.45 -15.64
CA GLU A 41 7.51 -13.24 -16.33
C GLU A 41 7.16 -11.97 -15.56
N ARG A 42 6.13 -12.01 -14.69
CA ARG A 42 5.65 -10.87 -13.91
C ARG A 42 5.41 -11.23 -12.46
N LEU A 43 6.00 -10.47 -11.55
CA LEU A 43 5.77 -10.55 -10.11
C LEU A 43 5.32 -9.20 -9.57
N VAL A 44 4.21 -9.19 -8.82
CA VAL A 44 3.75 -8.02 -8.07
C VAL A 44 3.52 -8.40 -6.61
N LEU A 45 4.21 -7.73 -5.70
CA LEU A 45 3.97 -7.85 -4.25
C LEU A 45 3.40 -6.52 -3.74
N ALA A 46 2.18 -6.53 -3.23
CA ALA A 46 1.50 -5.31 -2.77
C ALA A 46 1.08 -5.45 -1.31
N SER A 47 1.46 -4.47 -0.48
CA SER A 47 1.08 -4.44 0.94
C SER A 47 1.41 -5.73 1.68
N MET A 48 2.71 -6.03 1.73
CA MET A 48 3.29 -7.15 2.49
C MET A 48 4.24 -6.62 3.59
N PRO A 49 3.72 -5.80 4.53
CA PRO A 49 4.52 -5.00 5.47
C PRO A 49 5.31 -5.80 6.51
N ALA A 50 5.04 -7.09 6.68
CA ALA A 50 5.74 -7.97 7.61
C ALA A 50 6.94 -8.71 6.96
N MET A 51 7.13 -8.58 5.64
CA MET A 51 8.28 -9.18 4.96
C MET A 51 9.56 -8.37 5.18
N GLU A 52 10.57 -9.05 5.70
CA GLU A 52 11.90 -8.49 5.97
C GLU A 52 12.98 -8.96 4.99
N SER A 53 12.64 -9.87 4.08
CA SER A 53 13.52 -10.42 3.06
C SER A 53 12.72 -10.87 1.84
N LEU A 54 13.41 -11.12 0.72
CA LEU A 54 12.87 -11.79 -0.46
C LEU A 54 13.41 -13.22 -0.54
N PRO A 55 12.68 -14.16 -1.18
CA PRO A 55 13.23 -15.48 -1.46
C PRO A 55 14.34 -15.41 -2.51
N ASP A 56 14.97 -16.55 -2.77
CA ASP A 56 15.93 -16.66 -3.87
C ASP A 56 15.22 -16.52 -5.23
N PHE A 57 15.71 -15.63 -6.07
CA PHE A 57 15.19 -15.40 -7.42
C PHE A 57 16.00 -16.10 -8.51
N SER A 58 16.96 -16.97 -8.16
CA SER A 58 17.69 -17.82 -9.11
C SER A 58 16.74 -18.58 -10.06
N PRO A 59 15.59 -19.12 -9.62
CA PRO A 59 14.64 -19.79 -10.53
C PRO A 59 13.89 -18.83 -11.48
N VAL A 60 13.88 -17.53 -11.21
CA VAL A 60 13.08 -16.51 -11.92
C VAL A 60 13.92 -15.32 -12.41
N GLU A 61 15.19 -15.54 -12.75
CA GLU A 61 16.09 -14.48 -13.24
C GLU A 61 15.57 -13.75 -14.49
N ASP A 62 14.76 -14.45 -15.30
CA ASP A 62 14.21 -13.95 -16.57
C ASP A 62 12.91 -13.14 -16.42
N LEU A 63 12.55 -12.73 -15.19
CA LEU A 63 11.43 -11.83 -14.94
C LEU A 63 11.49 -10.62 -15.89
N LYS A 64 10.36 -10.33 -16.55
CA LYS A 64 10.17 -9.17 -17.43
C LYS A 64 9.62 -7.97 -16.67
N SER A 65 8.93 -8.21 -15.56
CA SER A 65 8.37 -7.17 -14.69
C SER A 65 8.39 -7.61 -13.24
N PHE A 66 8.93 -6.77 -12.38
CA PHE A 66 8.85 -6.93 -10.93
C PHE A 66 8.47 -5.59 -10.31
N ALA A 67 7.37 -5.55 -9.57
CA ALA A 67 6.91 -4.34 -8.92
C ALA A 67 6.51 -4.62 -7.48
N ILE A 68 6.86 -3.68 -6.61
CA ILE A 68 6.45 -3.72 -5.22
C ILE A 68 5.78 -2.42 -4.87
N SER A 69 4.58 -2.53 -4.30
CA SER A 69 3.83 -1.42 -3.76
C SER A 69 3.80 -1.54 -2.24
N ASP A 70 3.91 -0.39 -1.56
CA ASP A 70 3.93 -0.27 -0.10
C ASP A 70 5.28 -0.62 0.57
N ARG A 71 5.27 -0.86 1.89
CA ARG A 71 6.45 -1.24 2.67
C ARG A 71 7.10 -2.52 2.14
N GLY A 72 8.36 -2.38 1.70
CA GLY A 72 9.35 -3.45 1.65
C GLY A 72 10.50 -3.14 2.60
N ALA A 73 10.47 -3.68 3.84
CA ALA A 73 11.50 -3.40 4.85
C ALA A 73 12.90 -3.89 4.42
N TRP A 74 12.95 -4.94 3.60
CA TRP A 74 14.16 -5.47 2.97
C TRP A 74 14.93 -4.42 2.15
N CYS A 75 14.29 -3.32 1.72
CA CYS A 75 14.93 -2.20 1.05
C CYS A 75 15.86 -1.36 1.94
N CYS A 76 15.69 -1.41 3.27
CA CYS A 76 16.39 -0.53 4.20
C CYS A 76 16.82 -1.20 5.50
N ASN A 77 16.50 -2.49 5.73
CA ASN A 77 16.89 -3.20 6.95
C ASN A 77 18.27 -3.87 6.84
N GLY A 78 18.96 -3.72 5.71
CA GLY A 78 20.25 -4.35 5.46
C GLY A 78 20.20 -5.62 4.59
N PHE A 79 19.06 -5.97 3.98
CA PHE A 79 18.93 -7.17 3.14
C PHE A 79 19.58 -7.01 1.75
N ILE A 80 19.21 -5.97 0.99
CA ILE A 80 19.76 -5.70 -0.37
C ILE A 80 20.80 -4.56 -0.41
N GLY A 81 21.23 -4.07 0.76
CA GLY A 81 22.16 -2.95 0.87
C GLY A 81 22.45 -2.59 2.32
N ASP A 82 22.82 -1.34 2.59
CA ASP A 82 23.05 -0.87 3.95
C ASP A 82 21.73 -0.67 4.72
N CYS A 83 21.79 -0.86 6.03
CA CYS A 83 20.65 -0.54 6.87
C CYS A 83 20.48 0.98 7.00
N ASN A 84 19.27 1.48 6.77
CA ASN A 84 18.89 2.87 6.92
C ASN A 84 17.55 2.99 7.68
N LEU A 85 17.63 3.14 9.01
CA LEU A 85 16.45 3.34 9.86
C LEU A 85 15.83 4.74 9.70
N ASN A 86 16.45 5.68 8.97
CA ASN A 86 15.80 6.94 8.62
C ASN A 86 14.81 6.77 7.45
N ASP A 87 14.88 5.67 6.69
CA ASP A 87 13.86 5.35 5.70
C ASP A 87 12.55 4.98 6.41
N ARG A 88 11.45 5.61 5.99
CA ARG A 88 10.11 5.39 6.55
C ARG A 88 9.60 3.95 6.38
N LYS A 89 10.18 3.18 5.46
CA LYS A 89 9.91 1.73 5.36
C LYS A 89 10.38 0.97 6.60
N CYS A 90 11.43 1.45 7.27
CA CYS A 90 12.07 0.74 8.38
C CYS A 90 11.84 1.39 9.75
N GLY A 91 12.12 2.69 9.91
CA GLY A 91 12.25 3.32 11.23
C GLY A 91 10.98 3.78 11.92
N VAL A 92 9.81 3.57 11.31
CA VAL A 92 8.52 4.01 11.88
C VAL A 92 7.53 2.86 11.94
N VAL A 93 6.49 3.01 12.76
CA VAL A 93 5.32 2.13 12.67
C VAL A 93 4.63 2.38 11.33
N HIS A 94 4.23 1.31 10.64
CA HIS A 94 3.57 1.42 9.35
C HIS A 94 2.29 2.28 9.48
N PRO A 95 2.16 3.39 8.73
CA PRO A 95 1.09 4.37 8.98
C PRO A 95 -0.32 3.84 8.67
N VAL A 96 -0.46 2.92 7.70
CA VAL A 96 -1.75 2.28 7.37
C VAL A 96 -2.00 1.00 8.18
N TRP A 97 -1.06 0.05 8.19
CA TRP A 97 -1.26 -1.29 8.75
C TRP A 97 -0.84 -1.48 10.21
N GLY A 98 -0.15 -0.50 10.81
CA GLY A 98 0.27 -0.57 12.21
C GLY A 98 1.42 -1.54 12.50
N ASN A 99 2.03 -2.18 11.49
CA ASN A 99 3.21 -3.04 11.69
C ASN A 99 4.34 -2.26 12.37
N PRO A 100 5.05 -2.85 13.34
CA PRO A 100 6.11 -2.16 14.08
C PRO A 100 7.25 -1.69 13.17
N ALA A 101 8.07 -0.77 13.68
CA ALA A 101 9.36 -0.45 13.06
C ALA A 101 10.25 -1.70 13.05
N VAL A 102 11.03 -1.87 11.99
CA VAL A 102 11.96 -3.01 11.86
C VAL A 102 13.33 -2.63 12.42
N THR A 103 14.11 -3.63 12.79
CA THR A 103 15.51 -3.47 13.18
C THR A 103 16.44 -3.80 12.03
N CYS A 104 17.69 -3.34 12.11
CA CYS A 104 18.71 -3.76 11.15
C CYS A 104 19.02 -5.25 11.31
N LEU A 105 19.17 -5.94 10.19
CA LEU A 105 19.72 -7.29 10.16
C LEU A 105 21.17 -7.27 10.67
N THR A 106 21.55 -8.29 11.44
CA THR A 106 22.91 -8.40 11.98
C THR A 106 23.93 -8.71 10.87
N LEU A 107 25.17 -8.25 11.04
CA LEU A 107 26.24 -8.42 10.05
C LEU A 107 26.68 -9.89 9.91
N ASN A 108 26.74 -10.63 11.02
CA ASN A 108 27.18 -12.03 11.06
C ASN A 108 26.01 -13.02 11.00
N ARG A 109 24.94 -12.67 10.29
CA ARG A 109 23.75 -13.52 10.16
C ARG A 109 23.98 -14.69 9.21
N THR A 110 23.30 -15.80 9.47
CA THR A 110 23.25 -16.99 8.59
C THR A 110 21.96 -17.06 7.78
N GLU A 111 20.96 -16.26 8.14
CA GLU A 111 19.63 -16.21 7.51
C GLU A 111 19.40 -14.84 6.86
N LYS A 112 18.38 -14.74 5.99
CA LYS A 112 18.06 -13.50 5.26
C LYS A 112 19.29 -12.92 4.54
N LEU A 113 19.99 -13.81 3.84
CA LEU A 113 21.09 -13.46 2.94
C LEU A 113 20.52 -13.37 1.53
N ALA A 114 20.66 -12.21 0.89
CA ALA A 114 20.23 -12.05 -0.49
C ALA A 114 21.16 -12.85 -1.41
N ALA A 115 20.59 -13.77 -2.18
CA ALA A 115 21.33 -14.49 -3.21
C ALA A 115 21.83 -13.52 -4.29
N THR A 116 22.92 -13.87 -4.98
CA THR A 116 23.48 -13.05 -6.06
C THR A 116 22.46 -12.81 -7.18
N ALA A 117 21.66 -13.82 -7.52
CA ALA A 117 20.58 -13.71 -8.49
C ALA A 117 19.49 -12.72 -8.01
N THR A 118 19.07 -12.81 -6.75
CA THR A 118 18.12 -11.87 -6.14
C THR A 118 18.62 -10.43 -6.21
N LEU A 119 19.89 -10.18 -5.88
CA LEU A 119 20.48 -8.84 -5.96
C LEU A 119 20.48 -8.29 -7.39
N LYS A 120 20.80 -9.14 -8.39
CA LYS A 120 20.78 -8.77 -9.81
C LYS A 120 19.37 -8.42 -10.30
N VAL A 121 18.35 -9.17 -9.90
CA VAL A 121 16.95 -8.88 -10.24
C VAL A 121 16.46 -7.61 -9.54
N VAL A 122 16.82 -7.42 -8.27
CA VAL A 122 16.52 -6.18 -7.53
C VAL A 122 17.14 -4.96 -8.22
N ASP A 123 18.41 -5.03 -8.61
CA ASP A 123 19.08 -3.94 -9.33
C ASP A 123 18.38 -3.61 -10.67
N LYS A 124 18.05 -4.65 -11.45
CA LYS A 124 17.30 -4.56 -12.72
C LYS A 124 15.96 -3.82 -12.58
N PHE A 125 15.28 -3.98 -11.44
CA PHE A 125 13.95 -3.42 -11.20
C PHE A 125 13.92 -2.32 -10.12
N SER A 126 15.07 -1.70 -9.82
CA SER A 126 15.24 -0.69 -8.77
C SER A 126 14.27 0.50 -8.85
N SER A 127 13.76 0.84 -10.03
CA SER A 127 12.79 1.92 -10.24
C SER A 127 11.34 1.57 -9.88
N THR A 128 11.01 0.27 -9.81
CA THR A 128 9.65 -0.24 -9.56
C THR A 128 9.51 -0.98 -8.24
N ILE A 129 10.61 -1.03 -7.47
CA ILE A 129 10.67 -1.60 -6.13
C ILE A 129 11.18 -0.53 -5.16
N CYS A 130 10.98 -0.74 -3.86
CA CYS A 130 11.41 0.23 -2.83
C CYS A 130 10.81 1.64 -2.98
N GLY A 131 9.64 1.74 -3.62
CA GLY A 131 8.83 2.97 -3.67
C GLY A 131 8.37 3.45 -2.28
N PRO A 132 7.67 4.58 -2.19
CA PRO A 132 7.21 5.11 -0.91
C PRO A 132 6.30 4.11 -0.17
N VAL A 133 6.35 4.15 1.16
CA VAL A 133 5.37 3.46 2.01
C VAL A 133 3.99 4.02 1.69
N LEU A 134 2.95 3.18 1.73
CA LEU A 134 1.59 3.70 1.68
C LEU A 134 1.39 4.59 2.89
N GLU A 135 1.32 5.88 2.64
CA GLU A 135 0.86 6.84 3.62
C GLU A 135 -0.64 6.68 3.77
N ALA A 136 -1.13 6.94 4.98
CA ALA A 136 -2.52 7.28 5.14
C ALA A 136 -2.78 8.61 4.39
N GLY A 137 -3.17 8.54 3.12
CA GLY A 137 -4.33 9.31 2.71
C GLY A 137 -5.52 8.76 3.50
N VAL A 138 -6.57 9.53 3.79
CA VAL A 138 -7.72 8.92 4.47
C VAL A 138 -8.32 7.93 3.49
N LEU A 139 -7.96 6.67 3.70
CA LEU A 139 -8.30 5.54 2.88
C LEU A 139 -9.78 5.32 3.18
N GLU A 140 -10.63 5.94 2.36
CA GLU A 140 -12.06 5.81 2.51
C GLU A 140 -12.43 4.37 2.20
N GLY A 141 -12.98 3.70 3.21
CA GLY A 141 -13.59 2.40 3.05
C GLY A 141 -14.80 2.47 2.10
N PRO A 142 -15.37 1.31 1.73
CA PRO A 142 -16.60 1.31 0.96
C PRO A 142 -17.70 2.08 1.72
N PRO A 143 -18.58 2.81 1.01
CA PRO A 143 -19.75 3.44 1.63
C PRO A 143 -20.59 2.41 2.38
N THR A 144 -20.93 2.71 3.63
CA THR A 144 -21.96 1.97 4.39
C THR A 144 -23.21 2.83 4.53
N GLU A 145 -24.34 2.21 4.83
CA GLU A 145 -25.60 2.91 5.06
C GLU A 145 -25.47 4.00 6.14
N ASP A 146 -24.77 3.70 7.24
CA ASP A 146 -24.48 4.64 8.33
C ASP A 146 -23.71 5.87 7.85
N LEU A 147 -22.82 5.72 6.86
CA LEU A 147 -22.02 6.82 6.33
C LEU A 147 -22.76 7.63 5.26
N MET A 148 -23.68 7.01 4.52
CA MET A 148 -24.44 7.66 3.45
C MET A 148 -25.67 8.40 3.98
N THR A 149 -26.30 7.88 5.04
CA THR A 149 -27.55 8.41 5.60
C THR A 149 -27.45 9.91 5.96
N PRO A 150 -26.39 10.39 6.65
CA PRO A 150 -26.25 11.82 6.96
C PRO A 150 -26.12 12.71 5.71
N CYS A 151 -25.60 12.15 4.62
CA CYS A 151 -25.37 12.86 3.38
C CYS A 151 -26.63 13.05 2.54
N ASN A 152 -27.55 12.09 2.59
CA ASN A 152 -28.80 12.12 1.82
C ASN A 152 -28.59 12.52 0.34
N GLY A 153 -27.52 11.99 -0.27
CA GLY A 153 -27.16 12.26 -1.66
C GLY A 153 -26.62 13.68 -1.96
N ILE A 154 -26.34 14.51 -0.96
CA ILE A 154 -25.87 15.89 -1.16
C ILE A 154 -24.35 15.94 -0.91
N MET A 155 -23.58 16.32 -1.94
CA MET A 155 -22.14 16.56 -1.81
C MET A 155 -21.84 17.80 -0.97
N TYR A 156 -20.65 17.83 -0.37
CA TYR A 156 -20.05 18.95 0.37
C TYR A 156 -20.77 19.38 1.66
N ARG A 157 -21.88 18.72 2.00
CA ARG A 157 -22.56 18.86 3.29
C ARG A 157 -21.62 18.45 4.43
N GLN A 158 -21.58 19.24 5.50
CA GLN A 158 -20.94 18.84 6.75
C GLN A 158 -21.73 17.69 7.39
N CYS A 159 -21.06 16.60 7.74
CA CYS A 159 -21.69 15.44 8.35
C CYS A 159 -21.12 15.18 9.76
N PRO A 160 -21.94 14.84 10.76
CA PRO A 160 -21.46 14.61 12.12
C PRO A 160 -20.80 13.23 12.28
N ARG A 161 -19.68 13.17 13.02
CA ARG A 161 -19.00 11.95 13.45
C ARG A 161 -18.88 11.95 14.98
N THR A 162 -18.85 10.76 15.58
CA THR A 162 -18.78 10.55 17.04
C THR A 162 -17.60 11.25 17.73
N ASN A 163 -16.55 11.59 16.99
CA ASN A 163 -15.30 12.12 17.52
C ASN A 163 -15.12 13.63 17.24
N ASN A 164 -16.16 14.34 16.79
CA ASN A 164 -16.11 15.76 16.38
C ASN A 164 -15.03 16.09 15.35
N VAL A 165 -14.54 15.09 14.61
CA VAL A 165 -13.61 15.31 13.51
C VAL A 165 -14.36 15.96 12.35
N GLU A 166 -13.79 17.02 11.80
CA GLU A 166 -14.33 17.69 10.62
C GLU A 166 -14.52 16.68 9.49
N SER A 167 -15.75 16.59 8.97
CA SER A 167 -16.11 15.62 7.95
C SER A 167 -17.14 16.18 6.99
N MET A 168 -17.10 15.64 5.78
CA MET A 168 -17.83 16.13 4.63
C MET A 168 -18.41 14.98 3.84
N CYS A 169 -19.59 15.19 3.27
CA CYS A 169 -20.17 14.30 2.30
C CYS A 169 -19.43 14.40 0.98
N TYR A 170 -18.80 13.32 0.55
CA TYR A 170 -17.99 13.30 -0.65
C TYR A 170 -18.19 12.00 -1.43
N ASN A 171 -18.00 12.08 -2.75
CA ASN A 171 -17.97 10.93 -3.62
C ASN A 171 -16.51 10.54 -3.89
N ALA A 172 -15.93 9.73 -3.00
CA ALA A 172 -14.63 9.15 -3.28
C ALA A 172 -14.75 8.03 -4.32
N ARG A 173 -13.89 8.06 -5.34
CA ARG A 173 -13.74 6.99 -6.35
C ARG A 173 -15.03 6.68 -7.13
N PHE A 174 -15.91 7.67 -7.33
CA PHE A 174 -17.21 7.49 -8.01
C PHE A 174 -18.14 6.48 -7.31
N MET A 175 -17.99 6.29 -6.00
CA MET A 175 -18.88 5.47 -5.17
C MET A 175 -20.11 6.28 -4.67
N GLY A 176 -20.91 5.71 -3.77
CA GLY A 176 -21.98 6.45 -3.08
C GLY A 176 -21.45 7.65 -2.29
N ILE A 177 -22.26 8.71 -2.17
CA ILE A 177 -21.92 9.91 -1.39
C ILE A 177 -21.98 9.56 0.09
N ALA A 178 -20.81 9.54 0.74
CA ALA A 178 -20.66 9.11 2.11
C ALA A 178 -19.89 10.15 2.93
N CYS A 179 -20.10 10.11 4.24
CA CYS A 179 -19.45 10.99 5.20
C CYS A 179 -17.97 10.58 5.40
N THR A 180 -17.06 11.41 4.88
CA THR A 180 -15.62 11.21 4.98
C THR A 180 -14.97 12.18 5.96
N THR A 181 -14.02 11.69 6.75
CA THR A 181 -13.11 12.51 7.57
C THR A 181 -11.81 12.86 6.81
N ASN A 182 -11.79 12.66 5.49
CA ASN A 182 -10.61 12.94 4.67
C ASN A 182 -10.39 14.46 4.55
N PRO A 183 -9.26 15.00 5.05
CA PRO A 183 -9.02 16.43 4.98
C PRO A 183 -8.75 16.89 3.54
N TYR A 184 -8.30 16.01 2.65
CA TYR A 184 -7.90 16.41 1.30
C TYR A 184 -9.08 16.85 0.42
N PRO A 185 -10.21 16.11 0.31
CA PRO A 185 -11.41 16.60 -0.37
C PRO A 185 -11.97 17.89 0.23
N ILE A 186 -11.91 18.04 1.56
CA ILE A 186 -12.42 19.21 2.27
C ILE A 186 -11.61 20.45 1.88
N GLU A 187 -10.28 20.37 1.99
CA GLU A 187 -9.39 21.47 1.59
C GLU A 187 -9.47 21.75 0.09
N MET A 188 -9.57 20.71 -0.74
CA MET A 188 -9.79 20.85 -2.17
C MET A 188 -11.04 21.68 -2.48
N ARG A 189 -12.17 21.41 -1.79
CA ARG A 189 -13.41 22.17 -2.03
C ARG A 189 -13.31 23.62 -1.56
N ARG A 190 -12.65 23.89 -0.42
CA ARG A 190 -12.35 25.27 0.03
C ARG A 190 -11.58 26.04 -1.04
N GLN A 191 -10.55 25.42 -1.63
CA GLN A 191 -9.75 26.04 -2.70
C GLN A 191 -10.56 26.28 -3.98
N GLN A 192 -11.46 25.36 -4.34
CA GLN A 192 -12.36 25.53 -5.49
C GLN A 192 -13.26 26.75 -5.32
N ILE A 193 -13.89 26.89 -4.14
CA ILE A 193 -14.74 28.04 -3.80
C ILE A 193 -13.93 29.33 -3.86
N ALA A 194 -12.79 29.38 -3.17
CA ALA A 194 -11.95 30.58 -3.08
C ALA A 194 -11.45 31.07 -4.46
N LYS A 195 -11.24 30.16 -5.40
CA LYS A 195 -10.75 30.46 -6.76
C LYS A 195 -11.86 30.59 -7.79
N GLY A 196 -13.12 30.33 -7.43
CA GLY A 196 -14.24 30.33 -8.35
C GLY A 196 -14.11 29.29 -9.48
N VAL A 197 -13.57 28.10 -9.17
CA VAL A 197 -13.35 27.01 -10.14
C VAL A 197 -14.19 25.77 -9.79
N GLY A 198 -14.63 25.03 -10.79
CA GLY A 198 -15.51 23.88 -10.61
C GLY A 198 -16.98 24.29 -10.50
N ASP A 199 -17.78 23.43 -9.86
CA ASP A 199 -19.22 23.69 -9.68
C ASP A 199 -19.46 24.87 -8.73
N VAL A 200 -20.44 25.70 -9.08
CA VAL A 200 -20.91 26.82 -8.24
C VAL A 200 -21.33 26.29 -6.88
N CYS A 201 -20.84 26.92 -5.82
CA CYS A 201 -21.14 26.48 -4.47
C CYS A 201 -22.56 26.85 -4.04
N ILE A 202 -23.12 26.03 -3.14
CA ILE A 202 -24.47 26.19 -2.60
C ILE A 202 -24.34 26.73 -1.17
N SER A 203 -24.67 28.01 -0.96
CA SER A 203 -24.44 28.70 0.32
C SER A 203 -25.12 28.00 1.51
N GLU A 204 -26.29 27.40 1.35
CA GLU A 204 -27.00 26.68 2.42
C GLU A 204 -26.27 25.42 2.90
N VAL A 205 -25.43 24.82 2.04
CA VAL A 205 -24.72 23.56 2.29
C VAL A 205 -23.24 23.79 2.58
N GLU A 206 -22.65 24.80 1.94
CA GLU A 206 -21.20 24.98 1.82
C GLU A 206 -20.70 26.28 2.45
N ALA A 207 -21.55 27.03 3.17
CA ALA A 207 -21.11 28.21 3.93
C ALA A 207 -19.94 27.90 4.89
N TRP A 208 -19.94 26.70 5.49
CA TRP A 208 -18.86 26.23 6.37
C TRP A 208 -17.52 25.98 5.65
N LEU A 209 -17.55 25.91 4.30
CA LEU A 209 -16.37 25.82 3.43
C LEU A 209 -15.95 27.19 2.85
N GLY A 210 -16.65 28.27 3.21
CA GLY A 210 -16.37 29.62 2.73
C GLY A 210 -17.20 30.07 1.53
N CYS A 211 -18.27 29.36 1.19
CA CYS A 211 -19.22 29.82 0.17
C CYS A 211 -19.99 31.05 0.69
N ALA A 212 -20.11 32.08 -0.14
CA ALA A 212 -20.82 33.33 0.16
C ALA A 212 -21.78 33.68 -0.98
#